data_AF-A0A2T3AE79-F1
#
_entry.id   AF-A0A2T3AE79-F1
#
_cell.length_a   1.000
_cell.length_b   1.000
_cell.length_c   1.000
_cell.angle_alpha   90.00
_cell.angle_beta   90.00
_cell.angle_gamma   90.00
#
_symmetry.space_group_name_H-M   'P 1'
#
loop_
_entity.id
_entity.type
_entity.pdbx_description
1 polymer ?
#
loop_
_entity_poly.entity_id
_entity_poly.type
_entity_poly.pdbx_seq_one_letter_code
_entity_poly.pdbx_strand_id
1 'polypeptide(L)'
;MYYVAGYRPGSAEYLPSPQGVLVEEGRGRLGRYSPTLELPDVVLELDAEDSPYVRPFDATEDGRAQRAKWGYDPDVDEARHYVTELKRDVSADAKKIAHAARRGSYALNATHISNHEVLMVALLGGNNVSKALRHSESDTTSDQDVFARKCALKALTTYGVPSSILEQGPGKVIPFMLQRQAHSENALRGLLHKTLENVQQQQQEQQCTQQPLQDEQLFDTQINIQSYLFAAHVKKCQFAYELRKMCTLLHSPTLPSLDVDVEVLDEVTLQLITILDTSTNTARVNTASMTFINNLTLKRIVADKPLSSFMTLFGLHLASTLGILTSILQYAEMCLAMGAIGPSVEGIGPTCAEAASAILAALHRGEGSACGIRQSIFALVMGTVHGSTESQASLLGLEASGPNQRPEDYELRTQLYGELGAIRMLWHHWAARRDVEGTDTQHLEDVYVRAFLRCAQLLGSIGSSRDPLTSVNNAIDTTTCTGVAYDDSLLDLKTVDAIEASYIARNKNMPGRSALAKLEQRINRREVLEALNQPNIADALILSNRIIDRVAGLQIAVEEGGLDRGGL
;
A
#
# COMPACT_ATOMS: atom_id res chain seq x y z
N MET A 1 86.94 12.59 1.89
CA MET A 1 87.89 12.73 3.01
C MET A 1 87.75 14.14 3.59
N TYR A 2 87.47 14.21 4.90
CA TYR A 2 87.57 15.35 5.84
C TYR A 2 86.82 16.68 5.61
N TYR A 3 85.66 16.80 6.30
CA TYR A 3 85.32 17.73 7.41
C TYR A 3 85.85 19.19 7.46
N VAL A 4 84.87 20.12 7.51
CA VAL A 4 84.58 21.14 8.58
C VAL A 4 85.23 22.53 8.62
N ALA A 5 84.32 23.52 8.43
CA ALA A 5 84.02 24.78 9.16
C ALA A 5 85.04 25.89 9.43
N GLY A 6 84.56 27.14 9.30
CA GLY A 6 85.15 28.32 9.95
C GLY A 6 84.56 29.69 9.55
N TYR A 7 83.52 30.11 10.28
CA TYR A 7 83.23 31.47 10.81
C TYR A 7 83.07 32.74 9.92
N ARG A 8 81.98 33.49 10.24
CA ARG A 8 81.62 34.88 9.86
C ARG A 8 82.33 35.95 10.72
N PRO A 9 82.43 37.22 10.27
CA PRO A 9 81.47 38.29 10.62
C PRO A 9 81.18 39.21 9.40
N GLY A 10 80.23 40.14 9.28
CA GLY A 10 79.24 40.82 10.12
C GLY A 10 78.72 42.05 9.32
N SER A 11 77.52 42.57 9.64
CA SER A 11 76.85 43.80 9.15
C SER A 11 76.42 43.84 7.68
N ALA A 12 75.35 44.53 7.26
CA ALA A 12 74.08 44.98 7.84
C ALA A 12 73.22 45.40 6.62
N GLU A 13 71.91 45.15 6.71
CA GLU A 13 70.79 45.83 6.02
C GLU A 13 70.84 46.06 4.49
N TYR A 14 69.88 45.46 3.78
CA TYR A 14 68.94 46.13 2.85
C TYR A 14 67.96 45.07 2.30
N LEU A 15 66.65 45.36 2.37
CA LEU A 15 65.53 44.59 1.78
C LEU A 15 65.64 44.49 0.24
N PRO A 16 65.13 43.41 -0.37
CA PRO A 16 63.96 43.61 -1.23
C PRO A 16 62.93 42.46 -1.23
N SER A 17 61.68 42.81 -1.53
CA SER A 17 60.56 41.91 -1.83
C SER A 17 60.82 41.02 -3.08
N PRO A 18 60.25 39.81 -3.15
CA PRO A 18 59.98 39.10 -4.41
C PRO A 18 58.47 39.20 -4.74
N GLN A 19 58.00 39.78 -5.85
CA GLN A 19 58.01 39.25 -7.24
C GLN A 19 57.79 37.73 -7.24
N GLY A 20 56.62 37.20 -7.56
CA GLY A 20 55.87 37.38 -8.82
C GLY A 20 55.83 36.00 -9.49
N VAL A 21 54.68 35.31 -9.43
CA VAL A 21 54.51 33.97 -10.04
C VAL A 21 54.23 34.14 -11.52
N LEU A 22 55.07 33.51 -12.35
CA LEU A 22 54.93 33.41 -13.80
C LEU A 22 53.78 32.46 -14.14
N VAL A 23 52.84 32.91 -14.97
CA VAL A 23 51.82 32.07 -15.61
C VAL A 23 52.22 31.90 -17.08
N GLU A 24 52.46 30.65 -17.50
CA GLU A 24 52.72 30.30 -18.90
C GLU A 24 51.43 30.37 -19.74
N GLU A 25 51.47 31.12 -20.84
CA GLU A 25 50.42 31.13 -21.86
C GLU A 25 50.59 29.95 -22.83
N GLY A 26 49.76 28.91 -22.65
CA GLY A 26 49.57 27.84 -23.64
C GLY A 26 48.33 28.10 -24.51
N ARG A 27 48.53 28.60 -25.73
CA ARG A 27 47.47 28.73 -26.76
C ARG A 27 47.11 27.35 -27.33
N GLY A 28 45.92 26.85 -27.02
CA GLY A 28 45.31 25.66 -27.64
C GLY A 28 43.79 25.79 -27.73
N ARG A 29 43.22 25.45 -28.89
CA ARG A 29 41.82 25.68 -29.26
C ARG A 29 40.84 24.94 -28.33
N LEU A 30 39.82 25.67 -27.85
CA LEU A 30 38.73 25.21 -26.99
C LEU A 30 37.82 24.18 -27.69
N GLY A 31 37.90 22.93 -27.24
CA GLY A 31 36.81 21.95 -27.36
C GLY A 31 35.77 22.19 -26.27
N ARG A 32 34.49 22.03 -26.61
CA ARG A 32 33.32 22.32 -25.78
C ARG A 32 33.30 21.49 -24.49
N TYR A 33 33.81 22.05 -23.40
CA TYR A 33 33.44 21.70 -22.03
C TYR A 33 33.39 23.02 -21.25
N SER A 34 32.25 23.33 -20.64
CA SER A 34 32.15 24.43 -19.68
C SER A 34 33.05 24.07 -18.49
N PRO A 35 34.10 24.84 -18.17
CA PRO A 35 34.78 24.69 -16.90
C PRO A 35 33.83 25.30 -15.86
N THR A 36 33.26 24.47 -14.99
CA THR A 36 32.87 24.96 -13.68
C THR A 36 34.15 25.50 -13.05
N LEU A 37 34.28 26.83 -13.03
CA LEU A 37 35.25 27.52 -12.18
C LEU A 37 34.90 27.13 -10.76
N GLU A 38 35.57 26.10 -10.23
CA GLU A 38 35.71 25.94 -8.79
C GLU A 38 36.54 27.13 -8.30
N LEU A 39 35.85 28.23 -7.98
CA LEU A 39 36.46 29.26 -7.15
C LEU A 39 36.73 28.60 -5.78
N PRO A 40 37.97 28.68 -5.25
CA PRO A 40 38.24 28.21 -3.91
C PRO A 40 37.28 28.88 -2.92
N ASP A 41 36.66 28.12 -2.01
CA ASP A 41 35.73 28.63 -0.99
C ASP A 41 36.30 29.84 -0.22
N VAL A 42 37.62 29.90 -0.10
CA VAL A 42 38.40 31.00 0.51
C VAL A 42 38.15 32.37 -0.16
N VAL A 43 37.88 32.41 -1.48
CA VAL A 43 37.60 33.67 -2.19
C VAL A 43 36.15 34.12 -1.98
N LEU A 44 35.22 33.18 -1.76
CA LEU A 44 33.81 33.50 -1.49
C LEU A 44 33.58 33.90 -0.02
N GLU A 45 34.36 33.36 0.92
CA GLU A 45 34.32 33.76 2.33
C GLU A 45 34.86 35.18 2.59
N LEU A 46 35.78 35.65 1.73
CA LEU A 46 36.32 37.01 1.80
C LEU A 46 35.37 38.10 1.30
N ASP A 47 34.25 37.74 0.68
CA ASP A 47 33.25 38.69 0.16
C ASP A 47 31.85 38.44 0.76
N ALA A 48 31.75 37.56 1.77
CA ALA A 48 30.52 37.32 2.50
C ALA A 48 30.11 38.59 3.28
N GLU A 49 28.83 38.99 3.17
CA GLU A 49 28.28 40.20 3.82
C GLU A 49 28.50 40.24 5.34
N ASP A 50 28.70 39.07 5.97
CA ASP A 50 28.89 38.90 7.41
C ASP A 50 30.37 38.75 7.83
N SER A 51 31.32 38.84 6.89
CA SER A 51 32.75 38.72 7.20
C SER A 51 33.24 39.95 7.96
N PRO A 52 33.89 39.79 9.14
CA PRO A 52 34.37 40.93 9.93
C PRO A 52 35.47 41.75 9.25
N TYR A 53 36.01 41.26 8.12
CA TYR A 53 37.06 41.90 7.35
C TYR A 53 36.53 42.63 6.09
N VAL A 54 35.23 42.52 5.80
CA VAL A 54 34.57 43.19 4.68
C VAL A 54 33.75 44.35 5.23
N ARG A 55 33.98 45.57 4.73
CA ARG A 55 33.12 46.69 5.11
C ARG A 55 31.72 46.47 4.51
N PRO A 56 30.64 46.74 5.25
CA PRO A 56 29.27 46.63 4.72
C PRO A 56 29.11 47.48 3.45
N PHE A 57 28.31 46.99 2.51
CA PHE A 57 28.01 47.70 1.27
C PHE A 57 27.30 49.03 1.56
N ASP A 58 27.91 50.16 1.16
CA ASP A 58 27.29 51.48 1.26
C ASP A 58 26.52 51.77 -0.04
N ALA A 59 25.19 51.66 0.01
CA ALA A 59 24.32 51.89 -1.15
C ALA A 59 24.50 53.30 -1.77
N THR A 60 25.00 54.26 -1.01
CA THR A 60 25.19 55.66 -1.41
C THR A 60 26.53 55.87 -2.09
N GLU A 61 27.62 55.29 -1.60
CA GLU A 61 28.96 55.44 -2.19
C GLU A 61 29.26 54.34 -3.22
N ASP A 62 29.13 53.07 -2.82
CA ASP A 62 29.42 51.91 -3.67
C ASP A 62 28.39 51.77 -4.79
N GLY A 63 27.12 52.03 -4.47
CA GLY A 63 26.04 52.04 -5.45
C GLY A 63 26.17 53.15 -6.49
N ARG A 64 26.82 54.28 -6.15
CA ARG A 64 27.15 55.35 -7.12
C ARG A 64 28.38 54.98 -7.95
N ALA A 65 29.42 54.42 -7.33
CA ALA A 65 30.63 54.00 -8.02
C ALA A 65 30.36 52.86 -9.02
N GLN A 66 29.54 51.86 -8.66
CA GLN A 66 29.10 50.80 -9.58
C GLN A 66 28.29 51.36 -10.75
N ARG A 67 27.30 52.23 -10.50
CA ARG A 67 26.51 52.88 -11.56
C ARG A 67 27.35 53.76 -12.48
N ALA A 68 28.36 54.45 -11.95
CA ALA A 68 29.28 55.25 -12.74
C ALA A 68 30.26 54.39 -13.57
N LYS A 69 30.69 53.23 -13.02
CA LYS A 69 31.66 52.34 -13.66
C LYS A 69 31.05 51.45 -14.74
N TRP A 70 29.84 50.93 -14.51
CA TRP A 70 29.19 49.95 -15.40
C TRP A 70 28.00 50.54 -16.17
N GLY A 71 27.61 51.78 -15.89
CA GLY A 71 26.47 52.42 -16.56
C GLY A 71 25.12 51.87 -16.11
N TYR A 72 24.05 52.31 -16.81
CA TYR A 72 22.74 51.68 -16.71
C TYR A 72 22.76 50.40 -17.53
N ASP A 73 22.76 49.25 -16.85
CA ASP A 73 22.71 47.94 -17.48
C ASP A 73 21.28 47.37 -17.34
N PRO A 74 20.48 47.36 -18.43
CA PRO A 74 19.11 46.84 -18.37
C PRO A 74 19.06 45.36 -17.97
N ASP A 75 20.11 44.58 -18.24
CA ASP A 75 20.16 43.16 -17.90
C ASP A 75 20.32 42.95 -16.38
N VAL A 76 20.98 43.88 -15.69
CA VAL A 76 21.11 43.87 -14.22
C VAL A 76 19.79 44.21 -13.55
N ASP A 77 19.02 45.14 -14.10
CA ASP A 77 17.69 45.48 -13.58
C ASP A 77 16.68 44.37 -13.83
N GLU A 78 16.73 43.70 -15.00
CA GLU A 78 15.93 42.52 -15.29
C GLU A 78 16.30 41.35 -14.36
N ALA A 79 17.59 41.11 -14.13
CA ALA A 79 18.06 40.10 -13.18
C ALA A 79 17.63 40.43 -11.74
N ARG A 80 17.67 41.69 -11.32
CA ARG A 80 17.17 42.13 -10.01
C ARG A 80 15.67 41.93 -9.88
N HIS A 81 14.90 42.21 -10.94
CA HIS A 81 13.47 41.94 -10.97
C HIS A 81 13.19 40.43 -10.78
N TYR A 82 13.88 39.58 -11.56
CA TYR A 82 13.75 38.13 -11.47
C TYR A 82 14.13 37.58 -10.09
N VAL A 83 15.23 38.05 -9.50
CA VAL A 83 15.66 37.64 -8.14
C VAL A 83 14.63 38.08 -7.08
N THR A 84 14.04 39.26 -7.24
CA THR A 84 13.01 39.76 -6.31
C THR A 84 11.72 38.94 -6.41
N GLU A 85 11.30 38.61 -7.63
CA GLU A 85 10.16 37.73 -7.90
C GLU A 85 10.39 36.32 -7.34
N LEU A 86 11.58 35.74 -7.57
CA LEU A 86 11.96 34.44 -7.00
C LEU A 86 11.97 34.46 -5.47
N LYS A 87 12.53 35.51 -4.83
CA LYS A 87 12.50 35.65 -3.36
C LYS A 87 11.07 35.73 -2.83
N ARG A 88 10.19 36.44 -3.54
CA ARG A 88 8.77 36.54 -3.19
C ARG A 88 8.10 35.16 -3.27
N ASP A 89 8.31 34.42 -4.36
CA ASP A 89 7.74 33.08 -4.55
C ASP A 89 8.24 32.09 -3.51
N VAL A 90 9.55 32.07 -3.23
CA VAL A 90 10.16 31.26 -2.16
C VAL A 90 9.54 31.58 -0.80
N SER A 91 9.32 32.87 -0.50
CA SER A 91 8.68 33.29 0.76
C SER A 91 7.22 32.85 0.85
N ALA A 92 6.48 32.89 -0.26
CA ALA A 92 5.08 32.49 -0.33
C ALA A 92 4.95 30.97 -0.17
N ASP A 93 5.81 30.21 -0.82
CA ASP A 93 5.82 28.75 -0.73
C ASP A 93 6.32 28.26 0.63
N ALA A 94 7.33 28.90 1.23
CA ALA A 94 7.75 28.63 2.60
C ALA A 94 6.60 28.81 3.60
N LYS A 95 5.77 29.85 3.45
CA LYS A 95 4.57 30.06 4.28
C LYS A 95 3.51 28.97 4.05
N LYS A 96 3.28 28.54 2.80
CA LYS A 96 2.36 27.43 2.49
C LYS A 96 2.84 26.11 3.09
N ILE A 97 4.14 25.81 2.97
CA ILE A 97 4.77 24.62 3.54
C ILE A 97 4.66 24.65 5.07
N ALA A 98 4.98 25.77 5.71
CA ALA A 98 4.85 25.91 7.17
C ALA A 98 3.39 25.74 7.63
N HIS A 99 2.43 26.27 6.87
CA HIS A 99 1.01 26.10 7.16
C HIS A 99 0.52 24.65 6.94
N ALA A 100 1.00 23.97 5.90
CA ALA A 100 0.74 22.55 5.66
C ALA A 100 1.36 21.65 6.76
N ALA A 101 2.57 21.99 7.22
CA ALA A 101 3.25 21.31 8.31
C ALA A 101 2.49 21.42 9.65
N ARG A 102 1.85 22.57 9.92
CA ARG A 102 1.04 22.76 11.14
C ARG A 102 -0.25 21.95 11.17
N ARG A 103 -0.78 21.50 10.02
CA ARG A 103 -2.04 20.74 9.94
C ARG A 103 -1.91 19.25 10.27
N GLY A 104 -0.74 18.77 10.70
CA GLY A 104 -0.54 17.46 11.35
C GLY A 104 -0.70 16.21 10.49
N SER A 105 -1.57 16.21 9.47
CA SER A 105 -1.80 15.09 8.55
C SER A 105 -0.96 15.16 7.28
N TYR A 106 -0.38 16.32 6.95
CA TYR A 106 0.34 16.58 5.69
C TYR A 106 1.80 17.01 5.89
N ALA A 107 2.26 17.10 7.14
CA ALA A 107 3.59 17.61 7.48
C ALA A 107 4.74 16.72 6.99
N LEU A 108 4.49 15.41 6.86
CA LEU A 108 5.46 14.44 6.35
C LEU A 108 5.44 14.31 4.82
N ASN A 109 4.31 14.63 4.17
CA ASN A 109 4.14 14.46 2.72
C ASN A 109 4.50 15.72 1.92
N ALA A 110 4.54 16.90 2.53
CA ALA A 110 4.91 18.13 1.81
C ALA A 110 6.38 18.15 1.34
N THR A 111 7.23 17.27 1.88
CA THR A 111 8.66 17.17 1.57
C THR A 111 9.06 15.91 0.82
N HIS A 112 8.25 14.86 0.85
CA HIS A 112 8.56 13.57 0.26
C HIS A 112 7.74 13.37 -1.01
N ILE A 113 8.42 13.33 -2.14
CA ILE A 113 7.82 13.03 -3.46
C ILE A 113 8.14 11.56 -3.76
N SER A 114 7.12 10.73 -3.93
CA SER A 114 7.28 9.30 -4.22
C SER A 114 7.46 9.02 -5.71
N ASN A 115 8.10 7.89 -6.06
CA ASN A 115 8.21 7.41 -7.43
C ASN A 115 6.85 7.26 -8.12
N HIS A 116 5.81 6.87 -7.36
CA HIS A 116 4.45 6.76 -7.87
C HIS A 116 3.88 8.12 -8.28
N GLU A 117 4.13 9.17 -7.50
CA GLU A 117 3.68 10.53 -7.83
C GLU A 117 4.40 11.08 -9.06
N VAL A 118 5.71 10.86 -9.18
CA VAL A 118 6.48 11.21 -10.38
C VAL A 118 5.92 10.47 -11.60
N LEU A 119 5.65 9.17 -11.47
CA LEU A 119 5.07 8.35 -12.53
C LEU A 119 3.66 8.81 -12.91
N MET A 120 2.79 9.12 -11.94
CA MET A 120 1.44 9.63 -12.17
C MET A 120 1.47 10.94 -12.96
N VAL A 121 2.37 11.86 -12.61
CA VAL A 121 2.55 13.14 -13.32
C VAL A 121 3.09 12.93 -14.73
N ALA A 122 4.00 11.97 -14.91
CA ALA A 122 4.50 11.58 -16.22
C ALA A 122 3.40 10.97 -17.11
N LEU A 123 2.60 10.05 -16.57
CA LEU A 123 1.50 9.37 -17.27
C LEU A 123 0.34 10.29 -17.62
N LEU A 124 0.04 11.29 -16.77
CA LEU A 124 -0.98 12.30 -17.07
C LEU A 124 -0.58 13.25 -18.21
N GLY A 125 0.67 13.16 -18.69
CA GLY A 125 1.21 13.89 -19.82
C GLY A 125 1.12 15.39 -19.57
N GLY A 126 2.13 16.00 -18.93
CA GLY A 126 1.99 17.36 -18.39
C GLY A 126 1.63 18.48 -19.39
N ASN A 127 1.58 18.23 -20.70
CA ASN A 127 0.92 19.13 -21.65
C ASN A 127 -0.56 19.36 -21.29
N ASN A 128 -1.23 18.37 -20.68
CA ASN A 128 -2.59 18.48 -20.17
C ASN A 128 -2.67 19.26 -18.84
N VAL A 129 -1.60 19.28 -18.06
CA VAL A 129 -1.50 20.03 -16.78
C VAL A 129 -1.28 21.52 -17.05
N SER A 130 -0.40 21.89 -18.00
CA SER A 130 -0.22 23.29 -18.40
C SER A 130 -1.41 23.86 -19.17
N LYS A 131 -2.10 23.05 -20.00
CA LYS A 131 -3.34 23.49 -20.66
C LYS A 131 -4.49 23.70 -19.66
N ALA A 132 -4.61 22.84 -18.64
CA ALA A 132 -5.60 23.00 -17.57
C ALA A 132 -5.40 24.26 -16.72
N LEU A 133 -4.15 24.73 -16.56
CA LEU A 133 -3.85 26.00 -15.90
C LEU A 133 -4.18 27.23 -16.77
N ARG A 134 -4.13 27.09 -18.10
CA ARG A 134 -4.35 28.20 -19.05
C ARG A 134 -5.80 28.35 -19.53
N HIS A 135 -6.59 27.27 -19.53
CA HIS A 135 -7.97 27.26 -20.04
C HIS A 135 -8.91 26.57 -19.05
N SER A 136 -9.42 27.34 -18.08
CA SER A 136 -10.43 26.86 -17.11
C SER A 136 -11.88 27.11 -17.55
N GLU A 137 -12.15 27.70 -18.72
CA GLU A 137 -13.49 28.26 -18.99
C GLU A 137 -14.24 27.82 -20.25
N SER A 138 -13.71 27.00 -21.18
CA SER A 138 -14.44 26.85 -22.46
C SER A 138 -14.51 25.50 -23.19
N ASP A 139 -13.93 24.38 -22.74
CA ASP A 139 -13.98 23.14 -23.55
C ASP A 139 -14.74 21.97 -22.90
N THR A 140 -15.57 21.34 -23.74
CA THR A 140 -16.48 20.21 -23.51
C THR A 140 -15.76 18.87 -23.29
N THR A 141 -14.79 18.82 -22.38
CA THR A 141 -14.20 17.54 -21.93
C THR A 141 -15.06 16.87 -20.88
N SER A 142 -15.07 15.52 -20.83
CA SER A 142 -15.89 14.76 -19.88
C SER A 142 -15.62 15.17 -18.42
N ASP A 143 -16.68 15.24 -17.60
CA ASP A 143 -16.59 15.67 -16.19
C ASP A 143 -15.59 14.85 -15.36
N GLN A 144 -15.35 13.58 -15.74
CA GLN A 144 -14.39 12.71 -15.07
C GLN A 144 -12.93 13.13 -15.31
N ASP A 145 -12.59 13.57 -16.53
CA ASP A 145 -11.25 14.05 -16.86
C ASP A 145 -10.94 15.36 -16.14
N VAL A 146 -11.93 16.23 -16.01
CA VAL A 146 -11.81 17.51 -15.29
C VAL A 146 -11.59 17.26 -13.79
N PHE A 147 -12.29 16.29 -13.21
CA PHE A 147 -12.11 15.92 -11.81
C PHE A 147 -10.73 15.33 -11.52
N ALA A 148 -10.30 14.34 -12.31
CA ALA A 148 -8.98 13.72 -12.15
C ALA A 148 -7.84 14.76 -12.28
N ARG A 149 -7.97 15.71 -13.22
CA ARG A 149 -7.01 16.82 -13.41
C ARG A 149 -6.98 17.79 -12.23
N LYS A 150 -8.15 18.19 -11.70
CA LYS A 150 -8.23 19.05 -10.50
C LYS A 150 -7.61 18.38 -9.28
N CYS A 151 -7.82 17.07 -9.11
CA CYS A 151 -7.21 16.29 -8.04
C CYS A 151 -5.68 16.22 -8.18
N ALA A 152 -5.15 15.99 -9.38
CA ALA A 152 -3.71 15.96 -9.62
C ALA A 152 -3.02 17.32 -9.38
N LEU A 153 -3.63 18.43 -9.83
CA LEU A 153 -3.13 19.79 -9.57
C LEU A 153 -3.15 20.14 -8.08
N LYS A 154 -4.23 19.76 -7.39
CA LYS A 154 -4.34 19.94 -5.94
C LYS A 154 -3.30 19.11 -5.20
N ALA A 155 -2.99 17.90 -5.67
CA ALA A 155 -1.94 17.06 -5.11
C ALA A 155 -0.56 17.72 -5.31
N LEU A 156 -0.21 18.14 -6.52
CA LEU A 156 1.07 18.80 -6.84
C LEU A 156 1.33 20.08 -6.02
N THR A 157 0.30 20.90 -5.87
CA THR A 157 0.37 22.09 -5.00
C THR A 157 0.49 21.72 -3.52
N THR A 158 -0.13 20.62 -3.09
CA THR A 158 0.03 20.06 -1.74
C THR A 158 1.46 19.53 -1.50
N TYR A 159 2.13 19.01 -2.52
CA TYR A 159 3.54 18.61 -2.48
C TYR A 159 4.52 19.80 -2.57
N GLY A 160 4.00 21.03 -2.65
CA GLY A 160 4.83 22.24 -2.71
C GLY A 160 5.59 22.38 -4.03
N VAL A 161 4.99 21.95 -5.15
CA VAL A 161 5.46 22.34 -6.48
C VAL A 161 4.99 23.77 -6.77
N PRO A 162 5.89 24.74 -6.99
CA PRO A 162 5.52 26.12 -7.27
C PRO A 162 4.65 26.24 -8.51
N SER A 163 3.68 27.16 -8.49
CA SER A 163 2.78 27.42 -9.63
C SER A 163 3.56 27.81 -10.89
N SER A 164 4.65 28.57 -10.74
CA SER A 164 5.54 28.95 -11.84
C SER A 164 6.16 27.75 -12.55
N ILE A 165 6.46 26.66 -11.84
CA ILE A 165 6.99 25.42 -12.41
C ILE A 165 5.87 24.61 -13.08
N LEU A 166 4.67 24.59 -12.48
CA LEU A 166 3.49 23.93 -13.07
C LEU A 166 3.08 24.59 -14.40
N GLU A 167 3.21 25.90 -14.53
CA GLU A 167 2.89 26.68 -15.74
C GLU A 167 3.88 26.48 -16.90
N GLN A 168 5.11 26.06 -16.59
CA GLN A 168 6.17 25.74 -17.56
C GLN A 168 6.06 24.30 -18.12
N GLY A 169 5.21 23.46 -17.52
CA GLY A 169 4.86 22.14 -18.04
C GLY A 169 5.76 20.97 -17.63
N PRO A 170 5.50 19.78 -18.18
CA PRO A 170 6.04 18.51 -17.67
C PRO A 170 7.56 18.47 -17.70
N GLY A 171 8.14 19.08 -18.74
CA GLY A 171 9.59 19.16 -18.92
C GLY A 171 10.32 19.93 -17.83
N LYS A 172 9.60 20.67 -16.97
CA LYS A 172 10.15 21.36 -15.80
C LYS A 172 9.61 20.79 -14.48
N VAL A 173 8.36 20.36 -14.45
CA VAL A 173 7.74 19.73 -13.27
C VAL A 173 8.44 18.43 -12.88
N ILE A 174 8.68 17.51 -13.83
CA ILE A 174 9.28 16.21 -13.51
C ILE A 174 10.72 16.37 -12.99
N PRO A 175 11.62 17.13 -13.65
CA PRO A 175 12.97 17.36 -13.12
C PRO A 175 12.95 18.03 -11.73
N PHE A 176 12.04 18.97 -11.49
CA PHE A 176 11.90 19.59 -10.17
C PHE A 176 11.48 18.59 -9.10
N MET A 177 10.52 17.72 -9.41
CA MET A 177 10.06 16.65 -8.52
C MET A 177 11.20 15.67 -8.18
N LEU A 178 11.96 15.25 -9.19
CA LEU A 178 13.12 14.37 -9.02
C LEU A 178 14.24 15.04 -8.20
N GLN A 179 14.51 16.32 -8.44
CA GLN A 179 15.50 17.08 -7.68
C GLN A 179 15.10 17.20 -6.20
N ARG A 180 13.82 17.48 -5.92
CA ARG A 180 13.31 17.52 -4.54
C ARG A 180 13.35 16.16 -3.87
N GLN A 181 13.02 15.09 -4.60
CA GLN A 181 13.16 13.73 -4.11
C GLN A 181 14.61 13.45 -3.67
N ALA A 182 15.59 13.73 -4.53
CA ALA A 182 17.01 13.57 -4.20
C ALA A 182 17.46 14.41 -2.98
N HIS A 183 16.99 15.65 -2.85
CA HIS A 183 17.27 16.48 -1.67
C HIS A 183 16.66 15.90 -0.39
N SER A 184 15.44 15.38 -0.45
CA SER A 184 14.78 14.76 0.71
C SER A 184 15.51 13.50 1.16
N GLU A 185 15.98 12.68 0.21
CA GLU A 185 16.77 11.48 0.48
C GLU A 185 18.13 11.84 1.10
N ASN A 186 18.81 12.87 0.59
CA ASN A 186 20.08 13.33 1.14
C ASN A 186 19.93 13.92 2.55
N ALA A 187 18.85 14.66 2.82
CA ALA A 187 18.56 15.17 4.17
C ALA A 187 18.29 14.03 5.17
N LEU A 188 17.55 13.00 4.75
CA LEU A 188 17.33 11.79 5.55
C LEU A 188 18.64 11.03 5.81
N ARG A 189 19.51 10.89 4.79
CA ARG A 189 20.85 10.30 4.96
C ARG A 189 21.68 11.04 5.98
N GLY A 190 21.71 12.38 5.93
CA GLY A 190 22.45 13.19 6.92
C GLY A 190 21.90 13.03 8.34
N LEU A 191 20.58 12.87 8.49
CA LEU A 191 19.94 12.64 9.78
C LEU A 191 20.24 11.24 10.33
N LEU A 192 20.21 10.22 9.46
CA LEU A 192 20.62 8.86 9.80
C LEU A 192 22.10 8.80 10.19
N HIS A 193 22.98 9.46 9.45
CA HIS A 193 24.42 9.52 9.75
C HIS A 193 24.67 10.14 11.12
N LYS A 194 24.04 11.28 11.43
CA LYS A 194 24.12 11.90 12.76
C LYS A 194 23.57 11.01 13.87
N THR A 195 22.49 10.29 13.60
CA THR A 195 21.91 9.37 14.59
C THR A 195 22.84 8.19 14.85
N LEU A 196 23.48 7.69 13.78
CA LEU A 196 24.44 6.59 13.84
C LEU A 196 25.74 7.02 14.54
N GLU A 197 26.23 8.22 14.28
CA GLU A 197 27.35 8.86 15.00
C GLU A 197 27.04 9.02 16.49
N ASN A 198 25.85 9.51 16.85
CA ASN A 198 25.46 9.67 18.25
C ASN A 198 25.39 8.32 18.98
N VAL A 199 24.91 7.27 18.31
CA VAL A 199 24.87 5.90 18.87
C VAL A 199 26.27 5.30 18.96
N GLN A 200 27.13 5.52 17.96
CA GLN A 200 28.53 5.11 18.01
C GLN A 200 29.28 5.82 19.13
N GLN A 201 29.06 7.13 19.34
CA GLN A 201 29.64 7.86 20.47
C GLN A 201 29.15 7.32 21.82
N GLN A 202 27.84 7.04 21.96
CA GLN A 202 27.31 6.40 23.17
C GLN A 202 27.90 5.00 23.42
N GLN A 203 28.25 4.26 22.36
CA GLN A 203 28.90 2.97 22.48
C GLN A 203 30.40 3.09 22.73
N GLN A 204 31.09 4.09 22.16
CA GLN A 204 32.51 4.37 22.43
C GLN A 204 32.72 4.78 23.90
N GLU A 205 31.78 5.54 24.45
CA GLU A 205 31.71 5.84 25.89
C GLU A 205 31.48 4.58 26.74
N GLN A 206 30.86 3.53 26.19
CA GLN A 206 30.63 2.24 26.85
C GLN A 206 31.73 1.19 26.60
N GLN A 207 32.53 1.33 25.53
CA GLN A 207 33.50 0.33 25.06
C GLN A 207 34.97 0.70 25.34
N CYS A 208 35.26 1.59 26.30
CA CYS A 208 36.65 1.93 26.68
C CYS A 208 37.49 0.76 27.26
N THR A 209 37.05 -0.49 27.11
CA THR A 209 37.83 -1.71 27.35
C THR A 209 37.39 -2.81 26.37
N GLN A 210 37.99 -2.90 25.17
CA GLN A 210 38.48 -4.14 24.52
C GLN A 210 38.93 -3.92 23.05
N GLN A 211 39.75 -4.86 22.57
CA GLN A 211 40.60 -4.85 21.35
C GLN A 211 39.87 -4.76 19.99
N PRO A 212 40.57 -4.35 18.90
CA PRO A 212 39.96 -4.19 17.57
C PRO A 212 39.62 -5.54 16.92
N LEU A 213 38.34 -5.72 16.54
CA LEU A 213 37.87 -6.82 15.70
C LEU A 213 38.17 -6.55 14.22
N GLN A 214 38.37 -7.62 13.45
CA GLN A 214 38.63 -7.58 12.01
C GLN A 214 37.38 -7.14 11.21
N ASP A 215 37.59 -6.52 10.04
CA ASP A 215 36.55 -5.83 9.23
C ASP A 215 35.32 -6.69 8.88
N GLU A 216 35.49 -8.01 8.71
CA GLU A 216 34.38 -8.93 8.41
C GLU A 216 33.49 -9.17 9.64
N GLN A 217 34.11 -9.26 10.83
CA GLN A 217 33.39 -9.31 12.09
C GLN A 217 32.69 -7.99 12.38
N LEU A 218 33.26 -6.87 11.96
CA LEU A 218 32.66 -5.53 12.10
C LEU A 218 31.33 -5.41 11.34
N PHE A 219 31.23 -5.99 10.15
CA PHE A 219 29.99 -5.99 9.36
C PHE A 219 28.88 -6.85 10.00
N ASP A 220 29.21 -8.07 10.42
CA ASP A 220 28.27 -8.95 11.13
C ASP A 220 27.86 -8.34 12.48
N THR A 221 28.78 -7.71 13.20
CA THR A 221 28.47 -6.99 14.44
C THR A 221 27.55 -5.81 14.17
N GLN A 222 27.75 -5.08 13.07
CA GLN A 222 26.91 -3.94 12.70
C GLN A 222 25.49 -4.35 12.31
N ILE A 223 25.32 -5.47 11.60
CA ILE A 223 24.00 -6.06 11.29
C ILE A 223 23.29 -6.46 12.59
N ASN A 224 23.98 -7.19 13.48
CA ASN A 224 23.43 -7.61 14.76
C ASN A 224 23.04 -6.42 15.65
N ILE A 225 23.83 -5.34 15.64
CA ILE A 225 23.52 -4.09 16.35
C ILE A 225 22.25 -3.46 15.79
N GLN A 226 22.07 -3.40 14.46
CA GLN A 226 20.86 -2.83 13.88
C GLN A 226 19.60 -3.63 14.22
N SER A 227 19.68 -4.96 14.21
CA SER A 227 18.58 -5.84 14.60
C SER A 227 18.21 -5.68 16.08
N TYR A 228 19.21 -5.59 16.97
CA TYR A 228 18.99 -5.32 18.38
C TYR A 228 18.40 -3.93 18.64
N LEU A 229 18.89 -2.89 17.95
CA LEU A 229 18.36 -1.53 18.07
C LEU A 229 16.93 -1.43 17.56
N PHE A 230 16.60 -2.13 16.46
CA PHE A 230 15.25 -2.23 15.95
C PHE A 230 14.32 -2.87 16.99
N ALA A 231 14.71 -4.03 17.55
CA ALA A 231 13.96 -4.71 18.61
C ALA A 231 13.75 -3.81 19.84
N ALA A 232 14.82 -3.14 20.29
CA ALA A 232 14.78 -2.23 21.43
C ALA A 232 13.88 -1.01 21.18
N HIS A 233 13.84 -0.50 19.94
CA HIS A 233 12.93 0.57 19.56
C HIS A 233 11.47 0.11 19.52
N VAL A 234 11.20 -1.09 19.00
CA VAL A 234 9.84 -1.65 19.06
C VAL A 234 9.40 -1.86 20.50
N LYS A 235 10.24 -2.41 21.38
CA LYS A 235 9.94 -2.57 22.82
C LYS A 235 9.61 -1.25 23.53
N LYS A 236 10.24 -0.16 23.11
CA LYS A 236 10.00 1.18 23.64
C LYS A 236 8.75 1.83 23.05
N CYS A 237 8.18 1.27 21.97
CA CYS A 237 6.94 1.77 21.43
C CYS A 237 5.80 1.50 22.41
N GLN A 238 5.25 2.56 22.99
CA GLN A 238 4.05 2.53 23.82
C GLN A 238 2.85 3.10 23.08
N PHE A 239 3.09 3.85 22.00
CA PHE A 239 2.05 4.60 21.31
C PHE A 239 2.08 4.41 19.79
N ALA A 240 0.90 4.53 19.18
CA ALA A 240 0.74 4.41 17.73
C ALA A 240 1.55 5.42 16.90
N TYR A 241 1.93 6.56 17.48
CA TYR A 241 2.77 7.54 16.78
C TYR A 241 4.21 7.03 16.59
N GLU A 242 4.71 6.20 17.50
CA GLU A 242 6.07 5.63 17.45
C GLU A 242 6.11 4.51 16.40
N LEU A 243 5.08 3.67 16.36
CA LEU A 243 4.88 2.68 15.29
C LEU A 243 4.90 3.32 13.91
N ARG A 244 4.25 4.48 13.73
CA ARG A 244 4.30 5.20 12.45
C ARG A 244 5.71 5.68 12.08
N LYS A 245 6.48 6.17 13.05
CA LYS A 245 7.89 6.53 12.82
C LYS A 245 8.68 5.30 12.37
N MET A 246 8.44 4.15 13.01
CA MET A 246 9.07 2.89 12.60
C MET A 246 8.63 2.46 11.19
N CYS A 247 7.37 2.62 10.81
CA CYS A 247 6.92 2.38 9.43
C CYS A 247 7.70 3.23 8.42
N THR A 248 7.97 4.50 8.73
CA THR A 248 8.76 5.36 7.83
C THR A 248 10.20 4.89 7.67
N LEU A 249 10.80 4.34 8.74
CA LEU A 249 12.14 3.72 8.67
C LEU A 249 12.12 2.44 7.85
N LEU A 250 11.07 1.62 7.98
CA LEU A 250 10.89 0.42 7.16
C LEU A 250 10.66 0.73 5.68
N HIS A 251 10.10 1.87 5.32
CA HIS A 251 9.98 2.27 3.91
C HIS A 251 11.28 2.82 3.31
N SER A 252 12.29 3.16 4.13
CA SER A 252 13.52 3.71 3.59
C SER A 252 14.24 2.65 2.73
N PRO A 253 14.51 2.94 1.44
CA PRO A 253 15.27 2.05 0.56
C PRO A 253 16.74 1.96 1.00
N THR A 254 17.19 2.86 1.87
CA THR A 254 18.56 2.90 2.39
C THR A 254 18.76 2.02 3.61
N LEU A 255 17.70 1.46 4.21
CA LEU A 255 17.90 0.50 5.29
C LEU A 255 18.43 -0.78 4.63
N PRO A 256 19.69 -1.20 4.90
CA PRO A 256 20.18 -2.49 4.44
C PRO A 256 19.23 -3.60 4.92
N SER A 257 19.29 -4.76 4.26
CA SER A 257 18.47 -5.93 4.57
C SER A 257 18.34 -6.10 6.09
N LEU A 258 17.13 -5.90 6.60
CA LEU A 258 16.85 -5.99 8.03
C LEU A 258 16.97 -7.46 8.41
N ASP A 259 18.17 -7.89 8.78
CA ASP A 259 18.46 -9.28 9.14
C ASP A 259 18.10 -9.53 10.60
N VAL A 260 16.80 -9.47 10.85
CA VAL A 260 16.22 -9.71 12.17
C VAL A 260 15.85 -11.18 12.26
N ASP A 261 16.31 -11.82 13.35
CA ASP A 261 16.00 -13.21 13.66
C ASP A 261 14.49 -13.41 13.89
N VAL A 262 14.02 -14.64 13.68
CA VAL A 262 12.60 -14.99 13.79
C VAL A 262 12.09 -14.74 15.22
N GLU A 263 12.89 -15.03 16.23
CA GLU A 263 12.58 -14.79 17.65
C GLU A 263 12.34 -13.31 17.96
N VAL A 264 13.10 -12.44 17.29
CA VAL A 264 12.93 -10.98 17.44
C VAL A 264 11.66 -10.52 16.74
N LEU A 265 11.29 -11.12 15.59
CA LEU A 265 10.00 -10.85 14.94
C LEU A 265 8.83 -11.27 15.84
N ASP A 266 8.96 -12.38 16.56
CA ASP A 266 7.94 -12.84 17.51
C ASP A 266 7.79 -11.87 18.68
N GLU A 267 8.91 -11.39 19.22
CA GLU A 267 8.91 -10.41 20.30
C GLU A 267 8.33 -9.06 19.85
N VAL A 268 8.65 -8.62 18.63
CA VAL A 268 8.05 -7.45 17.99
C VAL A 268 6.54 -7.62 17.86
N THR A 269 6.09 -8.81 17.45
CA THR A 269 4.67 -9.15 17.29
C THR A 269 3.95 -9.12 18.64
N LEU A 270 4.55 -9.70 19.69
CA LEU A 270 4.00 -9.69 21.05
C LEU A 270 3.87 -8.26 21.61
N GLN A 271 4.85 -7.41 21.34
CA GLN A 271 4.78 -6.01 21.72
C GLN A 271 3.66 -5.27 20.99
N LEU A 272 3.44 -5.55 19.69
CA LEU A 272 2.32 -4.98 18.95
C LEU A 272 0.97 -5.39 19.53
N ILE A 273 0.81 -6.67 19.90
CA ILE A 273 -0.40 -7.16 20.59
C ILE A 273 -0.61 -6.37 21.89
N THR A 274 0.44 -6.19 22.70
CA THR A 274 0.37 -5.42 23.95
C THR A 274 -0.05 -3.97 23.72
N ILE A 275 0.45 -3.32 22.65
CA ILE A 275 0.06 -1.95 22.28
C ILE A 275 -1.41 -1.90 21.85
N LEU A 276 -1.91 -2.93 21.15
CA LEU A 276 -3.32 -3.00 20.75
C LEU A 276 -4.24 -3.16 21.95
N ASP A 277 -3.91 -4.07 22.86
CA ASP A 277 -4.73 -4.36 24.05
C ASP A 277 -4.81 -3.17 25.02
N THR A 278 -3.76 -2.33 25.06
CA THR A 278 -3.70 -1.15 25.94
C THR A 278 -4.27 0.12 25.32
N SER A 279 -4.51 0.15 24.01
CA SER A 279 -4.92 1.36 23.30
C SER A 279 -6.43 1.60 23.35
N THR A 280 -6.83 2.85 23.67
CA THR A 280 -8.23 3.29 23.60
C THR A 280 -8.70 3.60 22.17
N ASN A 281 -7.79 3.78 21.21
CA ASN A 281 -8.10 4.10 19.81
C ASN A 281 -7.74 2.92 18.88
N THR A 282 -8.48 1.83 19.05
CA THR A 282 -8.21 0.53 18.39
C THR A 282 -8.06 0.67 16.86
N ALA A 283 -8.99 1.34 16.17
CA ALA A 283 -8.96 1.45 14.71
C ALA A 283 -7.67 2.10 14.18
N ARG A 284 -7.23 3.22 14.76
CA ARG A 284 -6.04 3.93 14.29
C ARG A 284 -4.76 3.15 14.54
N VAL A 285 -4.69 2.41 15.65
CA VAL A 285 -3.53 1.58 15.98
C VAL A 285 -3.53 0.34 15.09
N ASN A 286 -4.66 -0.34 14.91
CA ASN A 286 -4.80 -1.48 14.00
C ASN A 286 -4.28 -1.13 12.59
N THR A 287 -4.68 0.00 12.02
CA THR A 287 -4.17 0.41 10.69
C THR A 287 -2.66 0.66 10.68
N ALA A 288 -2.12 1.27 11.75
CA ALA A 288 -0.68 1.52 11.85
C ALA A 288 0.11 0.20 12.01
N SER A 289 -0.35 -0.71 12.86
CA SER A 289 0.22 -2.04 13.06
C SER A 289 0.15 -2.87 11.78
N MET A 290 -0.98 -2.82 11.06
CA MET A 290 -1.12 -3.52 9.79
C MET A 290 -0.15 -2.99 8.73
N THR A 291 -0.01 -1.67 8.64
CA THR A 291 0.98 -1.05 7.74
C THR A 291 2.39 -1.50 8.12
N PHE A 292 2.72 -1.49 9.42
CA PHE A 292 4.02 -1.91 9.93
C PHE A 292 4.35 -3.36 9.54
N ILE A 293 3.44 -4.29 9.81
CA ILE A 293 3.62 -5.71 9.53
C ILE A 293 3.71 -5.95 8.02
N ASN A 294 2.89 -5.30 7.19
CA ASN A 294 2.99 -5.42 5.74
C ASN A 294 4.39 -5.04 5.23
N ASN A 295 4.95 -3.92 5.70
CA ASN A 295 6.28 -3.50 5.27
C ASN A 295 7.37 -4.45 5.76
N LEU A 296 7.22 -4.97 6.98
CA LEU A 296 8.17 -5.92 7.56
C LEU A 296 8.14 -7.25 6.79
N THR A 297 6.95 -7.79 6.53
CA THR A 297 6.72 -8.99 5.71
C THR A 297 7.31 -8.81 4.31
N LEU A 298 7.01 -7.69 3.62
CA LEU A 298 7.55 -7.41 2.29
C LEU A 298 9.08 -7.31 2.30
N LYS A 299 9.67 -6.64 3.30
CA LYS A 299 11.13 -6.56 3.42
C LYS A 299 11.78 -7.92 3.63
N ARG A 300 11.16 -8.81 4.43
CA ARG A 300 11.65 -10.18 4.63
C ARG A 300 11.58 -11.00 3.34
N ILE A 301 10.46 -10.93 2.61
CA ILE A 301 10.28 -11.63 1.34
C ILE A 301 11.31 -11.15 0.30
N VAL A 302 11.51 -9.83 0.16
CA VAL A 302 12.50 -9.26 -0.77
C VAL A 302 13.93 -9.66 -0.41
N ALA A 303 14.21 -9.83 0.88
CA ALA A 303 15.51 -10.29 1.37
C ALA A 303 15.68 -11.82 1.30
N ASP A 304 14.69 -12.57 0.82
CA ASP A 304 14.65 -14.04 0.83
C ASP A 304 14.90 -14.63 2.22
N LYS A 305 14.31 -13.99 3.24
CA LYS A 305 14.46 -14.40 4.63
C LYS A 305 13.15 -15.05 5.14
N PRO A 306 13.25 -16.04 6.04
CA PRO A 306 12.06 -16.75 6.53
C PRO A 306 11.09 -15.82 7.26
N LEU A 307 9.79 -16.04 7.10
CA LEU A 307 8.77 -15.33 7.86
C LEU A 307 8.56 -16.02 9.21
N SER A 308 8.12 -15.27 10.22
CA SER A 308 7.61 -15.83 11.48
C SER A 308 6.15 -16.27 11.29
N SER A 309 5.83 -17.52 11.64
CA SER A 309 4.46 -18.03 11.63
C SER A 309 3.54 -17.22 12.56
N PHE A 310 4.07 -16.77 13.69
CA PHE A 310 3.34 -15.96 14.66
C PHE A 310 3.04 -14.57 14.10
N MET A 311 4.01 -13.95 13.43
CA MET A 311 3.83 -12.65 12.77
C MET A 311 2.81 -12.74 11.63
N THR A 312 2.83 -13.80 10.81
CA THR A 312 1.86 -13.97 9.72
C THR A 312 0.46 -14.23 10.24
N LEU A 313 0.31 -15.03 11.31
CA LEU A 313 -0.98 -15.25 11.97
C LEU A 313 -1.54 -13.96 12.57
N PHE A 314 -0.68 -13.14 13.18
CA PHE A 314 -1.08 -11.84 13.68
C PHE A 314 -1.44 -10.86 12.55
N GLY A 315 -0.74 -10.91 11.42
CA GLY A 315 -1.10 -10.19 10.20
C GLY A 315 -2.47 -10.60 9.68
N LEU A 316 -2.79 -11.90 9.68
CA LEU A 316 -4.12 -12.41 9.32
C LEU A 316 -5.21 -11.90 10.27
N HIS A 317 -4.97 -11.96 11.58
CA HIS A 317 -5.89 -11.43 12.59
C HIS A 317 -6.15 -9.93 12.34
N LEU A 318 -5.11 -9.11 12.22
CA LEU A 318 -5.25 -7.67 11.96
C LEU A 318 -5.97 -7.35 10.65
N ALA A 319 -5.66 -8.08 9.58
CA ALA A 319 -6.32 -7.93 8.30
C ALA A 319 -7.82 -8.23 8.40
N SER A 320 -8.16 -9.27 9.17
CA SER A 320 -9.55 -9.71 9.41
C SER A 320 -10.32 -8.69 10.24
N THR A 321 -9.73 -8.22 11.35
CA THR A 321 -10.29 -7.16 12.20
C THR A 321 -10.54 -5.86 11.42
N LEU A 322 -9.63 -5.51 10.49
CA LEU A 322 -9.78 -4.33 9.64
C LEU A 322 -10.70 -4.56 8.43
N GLY A 323 -11.07 -5.82 8.14
CA GLY A 323 -11.89 -6.19 6.99
C GLY A 323 -11.24 -5.92 5.63
N ILE A 324 -9.90 -5.97 5.53
CA ILE A 324 -9.15 -5.68 4.30
C ILE A 324 -8.97 -6.98 3.50
N LEU A 325 -9.89 -7.25 2.57
CA LEU A 325 -9.96 -8.53 1.84
C LEU A 325 -8.64 -8.98 1.21
N THR A 326 -7.93 -8.10 0.50
CA THR A 326 -6.68 -8.45 -0.18
C THR A 326 -5.58 -8.87 0.80
N SER A 327 -5.49 -8.18 1.95
CA SER A 327 -4.54 -8.56 2.99
C SER A 327 -4.95 -9.85 3.70
N ILE A 328 -6.25 -10.08 3.93
CA ILE A 328 -6.73 -11.35 4.50
C ILE A 328 -6.27 -12.52 3.63
N LEU A 329 -6.48 -12.43 2.31
CA LEU A 329 -6.07 -13.47 1.38
C LEU A 329 -4.56 -13.69 1.38
N GLN A 330 -3.80 -12.59 1.30
CA GLN A 330 -2.34 -12.64 1.32
C GLN A 330 -1.79 -13.34 2.58
N TYR A 331 -2.26 -12.96 3.78
CA TYR A 331 -1.76 -13.57 5.01
C TYR A 331 -2.29 -14.98 5.21
N ALA A 332 -3.51 -15.30 4.77
CA ALA A 332 -4.03 -16.64 4.86
C ALA A 332 -3.23 -17.60 3.96
N GLU A 333 -2.90 -17.20 2.73
CA GLU A 333 -2.01 -17.96 1.84
C GLU A 333 -0.61 -18.15 2.45
N MET A 334 -0.01 -17.10 3.02
CA MET A 334 1.28 -17.21 3.73
C MET A 334 1.21 -18.18 4.90
N CYS A 335 0.17 -18.09 5.73
CA CYS A 335 0.00 -18.97 6.87
C CYS A 335 -0.19 -20.43 6.45
N LEU A 336 -0.91 -20.69 5.35
CA LEU A 336 -1.04 -22.02 4.78
C LEU A 336 0.29 -22.55 4.25
N ALA A 337 1.02 -21.74 3.49
CA ALA A 337 2.33 -22.11 2.94
C ALA A 337 3.37 -22.43 4.04
N MET A 338 3.26 -21.78 5.19
CA MET A 338 4.13 -21.99 6.35
C MET A 338 3.67 -23.12 7.27
N GLY A 339 2.52 -23.75 6.99
CA GLY A 339 1.90 -24.72 7.90
C GLY A 339 1.46 -24.11 9.23
N ALA A 340 1.31 -22.79 9.30
CA ALA A 340 0.82 -22.07 10.47
C ALA A 340 -0.69 -22.25 10.64
N ILE A 341 -1.42 -22.57 9.57
CA ILE A 341 -2.83 -22.98 9.63
C ILE A 341 -2.92 -24.42 9.12
N GLY A 342 -3.57 -25.30 9.88
CA GLY A 342 -3.76 -26.69 9.52
C GLY A 342 -4.55 -27.47 10.57
N PRO A 343 -4.95 -28.71 10.25
CA PRO A 343 -5.75 -29.55 11.15
C PRO A 343 -5.01 -29.92 12.46
N SER A 344 -3.67 -29.84 12.46
CA SER A 344 -2.82 -30.18 13.59
C SER A 344 -2.57 -29.02 14.56
N VAL A 345 -2.96 -27.79 14.24
CA VAL A 345 -2.60 -26.63 15.06
C VAL A 345 -3.76 -26.21 15.96
N GLU A 346 -3.63 -26.50 17.25
CA GLU A 346 -4.61 -26.12 18.27
C GLU A 346 -4.65 -24.60 18.48
N GLY A 347 -5.83 -24.06 18.80
CA GLY A 347 -6.02 -22.65 19.16
C GLY A 347 -6.11 -21.65 17.99
N ILE A 348 -5.96 -22.09 16.74
CA ILE A 348 -6.01 -21.20 15.55
C ILE A 348 -7.41 -21.05 14.95
N GLY A 349 -8.34 -21.94 15.34
CA GLY A 349 -9.74 -21.92 14.91
C GLY A 349 -10.40 -20.53 14.95
N PRO A 350 -10.30 -19.76 16.06
CA PRO A 350 -10.90 -18.43 16.15
C PRO A 350 -10.39 -17.45 15.09
N THR A 351 -9.07 -17.41 14.84
CA THR A 351 -8.48 -16.53 13.82
C THR A 351 -8.92 -16.91 12.41
N CYS A 352 -9.02 -18.20 12.12
CA CYS A 352 -9.52 -18.67 10.83
C CYS A 352 -11.02 -18.35 10.64
N ALA A 353 -11.83 -18.54 11.68
CA ALA A 353 -13.26 -18.20 11.66
C ALA A 353 -13.48 -16.69 11.51
N GLU A 354 -12.66 -15.87 12.17
CA GLU A 354 -12.65 -14.41 12.02
C GLU A 354 -12.27 -14.00 10.58
N ALA A 355 -11.22 -14.60 10.02
CA ALA A 355 -10.83 -14.37 8.62
C ALA A 355 -11.93 -14.75 7.64
N ALA A 356 -12.56 -15.93 7.80
CA ALA A 356 -13.68 -16.37 6.98
C ALA A 356 -14.88 -15.43 7.09
N SER A 357 -15.20 -14.97 8.32
CA SER A 357 -16.27 -14.01 8.57
C SER A 357 -15.99 -12.66 7.92
N ALA A 358 -14.74 -12.18 7.97
CA ALA A 358 -14.33 -10.94 7.34
C ALA A 358 -14.35 -11.02 5.81
N ILE A 359 -13.93 -12.15 5.22
CA ILE A 359 -14.08 -12.43 3.78
C ILE A 359 -15.55 -12.40 3.39
N LEU A 360 -16.40 -13.10 4.14
CA LEU A 360 -17.83 -13.17 3.87
C LEU A 360 -18.47 -11.78 3.94
N ALA A 361 -18.12 -10.97 4.94
CA ALA A 361 -18.57 -9.59 5.05
C ALA A 361 -18.10 -8.72 3.88
N ALA A 362 -16.87 -8.92 3.39
CA ALA A 362 -16.35 -8.24 2.20
C ALA A 362 -17.14 -8.61 0.94
N LEU A 363 -17.39 -9.90 0.71
CA LEU A 363 -18.21 -10.37 -0.42
C LEU A 363 -19.63 -9.79 -0.38
N HIS A 364 -20.24 -9.68 0.82
CA HIS A 364 -21.55 -9.04 0.98
C HIS A 364 -21.57 -7.56 0.59
N ARG A 365 -20.46 -6.85 0.79
CA ARG A 365 -20.26 -5.45 0.36
C ARG A 365 -20.00 -5.33 -1.16
N GLY A 366 -19.88 -6.45 -1.86
CA GLY A 366 -19.54 -6.50 -3.28
C GLY A 366 -18.03 -6.39 -3.54
N GLU A 367 -17.20 -6.51 -2.50
CA GLU A 367 -15.76 -6.68 -2.67
C GLU A 367 -15.49 -8.08 -3.28
N GLY A 368 -14.36 -8.25 -3.97
CA GLY A 368 -14.06 -9.49 -4.69
C GLY A 368 -14.62 -9.57 -6.12
N SER A 369 -14.85 -8.41 -6.76
CA SER A 369 -15.11 -8.32 -8.19
C SER A 369 -13.85 -8.16 -9.04
N ALA A 370 -12.68 -7.97 -8.41
CA ALA A 370 -11.42 -7.88 -9.13
C ALA A 370 -10.95 -9.28 -9.51
N CYS A 371 -10.49 -9.40 -10.76
CA CYS A 371 -10.09 -10.64 -11.42
C CYS A 371 -9.24 -11.54 -10.52
N GLY A 372 -9.67 -12.79 -10.33
CA GLY A 372 -8.97 -13.85 -9.60
C GLY A 372 -9.28 -13.89 -8.09
N ILE A 373 -9.88 -12.85 -7.50
CA ILE A 373 -10.08 -12.82 -6.03
C ILE A 373 -11.01 -13.95 -5.58
N ARG A 374 -12.10 -14.21 -6.31
CA ARG A 374 -13.05 -15.27 -5.94
C ARG A 374 -12.46 -16.66 -6.09
N GLN A 375 -11.62 -16.85 -7.10
CA GLN A 375 -10.87 -18.09 -7.29
C GLN A 375 -9.91 -18.33 -6.13
N SER A 376 -9.16 -17.30 -5.70
CA SER A 376 -8.30 -17.38 -4.52
C SER A 376 -9.09 -17.69 -3.25
N ILE A 377 -10.24 -17.03 -3.02
CA ILE A 377 -11.11 -17.35 -1.88
C ILE A 377 -11.58 -18.81 -1.94
N PHE A 378 -12.04 -19.26 -3.11
CA PHE A 378 -12.52 -20.64 -3.28
C PHE A 378 -11.40 -21.66 -3.01
N ALA A 379 -10.21 -21.46 -3.59
CA ALA A 379 -9.02 -22.27 -3.36
C ALA A 379 -8.66 -22.34 -1.86
N LEU A 380 -8.70 -21.21 -1.17
CA LEU A 380 -8.39 -21.09 0.25
C LEU A 380 -9.40 -21.81 1.15
N VAL A 381 -10.69 -21.71 0.83
CA VAL A 381 -11.77 -22.41 1.55
C VAL A 381 -11.74 -23.91 1.26
N MET A 382 -11.40 -24.30 0.04
CA MET A 382 -11.33 -25.69 -0.40
C MET A 382 -10.01 -26.37 -0.12
N GLY A 383 -8.96 -25.67 0.31
CA GLY A 383 -7.61 -26.22 0.43
C GLY A 383 -7.10 -26.86 -0.86
N THR A 384 -7.49 -26.31 -2.02
CA THR A 384 -7.05 -26.81 -3.33
C THR A 384 -6.23 -25.73 -4.02
N VAL A 385 -5.04 -26.09 -4.50
CA VAL A 385 -4.26 -25.21 -5.38
C VAL A 385 -4.55 -25.60 -6.81
N HIS A 386 -4.77 -24.58 -7.65
CA HIS A 386 -5.02 -24.79 -9.07
C HIS A 386 -3.86 -25.59 -9.70
N GLY A 387 -4.16 -26.79 -10.22
CA GLY A 387 -3.19 -27.67 -10.86
C GLY A 387 -2.43 -28.61 -9.92
N SER A 388 -2.69 -28.59 -8.60
CA SER A 388 -2.14 -29.57 -7.65
C SER A 388 -3.13 -30.72 -7.42
N THR A 389 -2.61 -31.95 -7.47
CA THR A 389 -3.34 -33.14 -6.98
C THR A 389 -3.23 -33.31 -5.47
N GLU A 390 -2.31 -32.60 -4.82
CA GLU A 390 -2.12 -32.66 -3.38
C GLU A 390 -3.11 -31.74 -2.68
N SER A 391 -3.84 -32.31 -1.72
CA SER A 391 -4.71 -31.58 -0.80
C SER A 391 -3.86 -30.67 0.08
N GLN A 392 -4.18 -29.38 0.12
CA GLN A 392 -3.57 -28.44 1.04
C GLN A 392 -4.48 -28.20 2.25
N ALA A 393 -3.91 -27.67 3.32
CA ALA A 393 -4.72 -27.16 4.41
C ALA A 393 -5.68 -26.09 3.86
N SER A 394 -6.94 -26.16 4.26
CA SER A 394 -7.93 -25.11 3.99
C SER A 394 -8.07 -24.19 5.18
N LEU A 395 -8.48 -22.94 4.96
CA LEU A 395 -8.72 -21.95 6.02
C LEU A 395 -9.60 -22.50 7.15
N LEU A 396 -10.67 -23.25 6.82
CA LEU A 396 -11.64 -23.77 7.78
C LEU A 396 -11.52 -25.29 8.04
N GLY A 397 -10.42 -25.93 7.60
CA GLY A 397 -10.21 -27.39 7.67
C GLY A 397 -11.23 -28.29 6.92
N LEU A 398 -10.90 -28.80 5.74
CA LEU A 398 -11.76 -29.73 4.95
C LEU A 398 -12.16 -30.97 5.73
N GLU A 399 -11.19 -31.60 6.39
CA GLU A 399 -11.32 -32.93 7.00
C GLU A 399 -11.94 -32.89 8.40
N ALA A 400 -11.96 -31.72 9.05
CA ALA A 400 -12.14 -31.60 10.48
C ALA A 400 -13.53 -31.13 10.92
N SER A 401 -14.54 -31.06 10.04
CA SER A 401 -15.83 -30.51 10.45
C SER A 401 -17.00 -31.02 9.62
N GLY A 402 -17.43 -32.26 9.92
CA GLY A 402 -18.86 -32.53 9.84
C GLY A 402 -19.61 -31.51 10.72
N PRO A 403 -20.92 -31.27 10.48
CA PRO A 403 -21.68 -30.23 11.19
C PRO A 403 -21.67 -30.36 12.73
N ASN A 404 -21.33 -31.55 13.25
CA ASN A 404 -21.29 -31.82 14.68
C ASN A 404 -19.99 -31.42 15.40
N GLN A 405 -18.87 -31.21 14.68
CA GLN A 405 -17.58 -30.93 15.34
C GLN A 405 -17.35 -29.43 15.58
N ARG A 406 -17.63 -28.60 14.57
CA ARG A 406 -17.51 -27.14 14.62
C ARG A 406 -18.63 -26.50 13.78
N PRO A 407 -19.83 -26.31 14.36
CA PRO A 407 -20.99 -25.83 13.62
C PRO A 407 -20.76 -24.44 13.02
N GLU A 408 -20.07 -23.55 13.74
CA GLU A 408 -19.77 -22.18 13.26
C GLU A 408 -18.89 -22.19 12.00
N ASP A 409 -17.81 -22.99 11.99
CA ASP A 409 -16.92 -23.13 10.83
C ASP A 409 -17.68 -23.72 9.63
N TYR A 410 -18.56 -24.68 9.88
CA TYR A 410 -19.39 -25.31 8.87
C TYR A 410 -20.42 -24.34 8.26
N GLU A 411 -21.04 -23.50 9.09
CA GLU A 411 -21.96 -22.45 8.65
C GLU A 411 -21.26 -21.39 7.80
N LEU A 412 -20.10 -20.91 8.26
CA LEU A 412 -19.29 -19.93 7.52
C LEU A 412 -18.88 -20.48 6.16
N ARG A 413 -18.41 -21.73 6.11
CA ARG A 413 -18.05 -22.41 4.87
C ARG A 413 -19.22 -22.51 3.91
N THR A 414 -20.38 -22.90 4.42
CA THR A 414 -21.63 -23.03 3.63
C THR A 414 -22.04 -21.67 3.04
N GLN A 415 -21.98 -20.60 3.84
CA GLN A 415 -22.29 -19.25 3.36
C GLN A 415 -21.28 -18.78 2.30
N LEU A 416 -19.98 -19.06 2.49
CA LEU A 416 -18.94 -18.74 1.51
C LEU A 416 -19.17 -19.46 0.19
N TYR A 417 -19.53 -20.76 0.18
CA TYR A 417 -19.86 -21.46 -1.07
C TYR A 417 -21.05 -20.82 -1.79
N GLY A 418 -22.07 -20.38 -1.04
CA GLY A 418 -23.19 -19.61 -1.58
C GLY A 418 -22.75 -18.32 -2.25
N GLU A 419 -21.91 -17.53 -1.58
CA GLU A 419 -21.39 -16.27 -2.11
C GLU A 419 -20.41 -16.44 -3.28
N LEU A 420 -19.73 -17.58 -3.38
CA LEU A 420 -18.80 -17.89 -4.47
C LEU A 420 -19.50 -18.46 -5.70
N GLY A 421 -20.69 -19.03 -5.55
CA GLY A 421 -21.37 -19.75 -6.63
C GLY A 421 -20.93 -21.22 -6.76
N ALA A 422 -20.39 -21.80 -5.68
CA ALA A 422 -19.93 -23.19 -5.64
C ALA A 422 -21.08 -24.16 -5.35
N ILE A 423 -21.93 -24.37 -6.36
CA ILE A 423 -23.20 -25.08 -6.24
C ILE A 423 -23.02 -26.56 -5.91
N ARG A 424 -21.99 -27.23 -6.44
CA ARG A 424 -21.78 -28.65 -6.19
C ARG A 424 -21.23 -28.86 -4.80
N MET A 425 -20.34 -27.98 -4.35
CA MET A 425 -19.87 -28.02 -2.97
C MET A 425 -21.02 -27.85 -1.99
N LEU A 426 -21.95 -26.92 -2.24
CA LEU A 426 -23.20 -26.81 -1.47
C LEU A 426 -24.05 -28.09 -1.52
N TRP A 427 -24.11 -28.74 -2.67
CA TRP A 427 -24.88 -29.98 -2.86
C TRP A 427 -24.31 -31.15 -2.04
N HIS A 428 -22.98 -31.34 -2.07
CA HIS A 428 -22.27 -32.32 -1.23
C HIS A 428 -22.53 -32.07 0.25
N HIS A 429 -22.44 -30.81 0.63
CA HIS A 429 -22.68 -30.33 1.97
C HIS A 429 -24.13 -30.57 2.45
N TRP A 430 -25.12 -30.37 1.57
CA TRP A 430 -26.52 -30.70 1.82
C TRP A 430 -26.78 -32.21 1.92
N ALA A 431 -26.14 -33.01 1.07
CA ALA A 431 -26.26 -34.46 1.10
C ALA A 431 -25.68 -35.04 2.41
N ALA A 432 -24.48 -34.62 2.80
CA ALA A 432 -23.81 -35.07 4.02
C ALA A 432 -24.58 -34.73 5.30
N ARG A 433 -25.39 -33.66 5.27
CA ARG A 433 -26.27 -33.26 6.38
C ARG A 433 -27.41 -34.26 6.62
N ARG A 434 -27.88 -35.00 5.60
CA ARG A 434 -28.97 -35.99 5.77
C ARG A 434 -28.62 -37.12 6.73
N ASP A 435 -27.34 -37.40 6.89
CA ASP A 435 -26.83 -38.46 7.77
C ASP A 435 -26.66 -37.99 9.23
N VAL A 436 -26.95 -36.72 9.51
CA VAL A 436 -26.72 -36.09 10.82
C VAL A 436 -28.04 -36.01 11.57
N GLU A 437 -28.25 -36.95 12.50
CA GLU A 437 -29.38 -36.93 13.43
C GLU A 437 -29.07 -35.95 14.59
N GLY A 438 -29.90 -34.93 14.81
CA GLY A 438 -29.67 -33.94 15.87
C GLY A 438 -30.74 -32.85 16.03
N THR A 439 -30.75 -32.20 17.20
CA THR A 439 -31.75 -31.21 17.63
C THR A 439 -31.65 -29.83 16.99
N ASP A 440 -30.54 -29.51 16.30
CA ASP A 440 -30.32 -28.19 15.68
C ASP A 440 -30.29 -28.24 14.14
N THR A 441 -31.08 -29.13 13.57
CA THR A 441 -31.22 -29.24 12.11
C THR A 441 -31.83 -27.98 11.51
N GLN A 442 -32.78 -27.33 12.18
CA GLN A 442 -33.50 -26.20 11.61
C GLN A 442 -32.61 -25.01 11.28
N HIS A 443 -31.71 -24.60 12.19
CA HIS A 443 -30.80 -23.47 11.98
C HIS A 443 -29.84 -23.71 10.82
N LEU A 444 -29.21 -24.89 10.78
CA LEU A 444 -28.35 -25.28 9.66
C LEU A 444 -29.13 -25.27 8.33
N GLU A 445 -30.41 -25.66 8.34
CA GLU A 445 -31.25 -25.66 7.14
C GLU A 445 -31.45 -24.23 6.64
N ASP A 446 -31.63 -23.28 7.55
CA ASP A 446 -31.79 -21.86 7.22
C ASP A 446 -30.49 -21.25 6.68
N VAL A 447 -29.33 -21.71 7.15
CA VAL A 447 -28.03 -21.35 6.58
C VAL A 447 -27.90 -21.90 5.15
N TYR A 448 -28.27 -23.16 4.92
CA TYR A 448 -28.26 -23.77 3.58
C TYR A 448 -29.20 -23.09 2.60
N VAL A 449 -30.44 -22.85 3.00
CA VAL A 449 -31.45 -22.19 2.16
C VAL A 449 -30.94 -20.82 1.71
N ARG A 450 -30.35 -20.03 2.61
CA ARG A 450 -29.77 -18.73 2.27
C ARG A 450 -28.58 -18.86 1.31
N ALA A 451 -27.64 -19.76 1.60
CA ALA A 451 -26.48 -19.99 0.75
C ALA A 451 -26.87 -20.49 -0.66
N PHE A 452 -27.86 -21.37 -0.75
CA PHE A 452 -28.37 -21.89 -2.02
C PHE A 452 -29.09 -20.83 -2.84
N LEU A 453 -29.98 -20.04 -2.22
CA LEU A 453 -30.63 -18.92 -2.89
C LEU A 453 -29.61 -17.90 -3.41
N ARG A 454 -28.57 -17.63 -2.63
CA ARG A 454 -27.47 -16.76 -3.05
C ARG A 454 -26.73 -17.32 -4.26
N CYS A 455 -26.39 -18.60 -4.23
CA CYS A 455 -25.74 -19.30 -5.33
C CYS A 455 -26.61 -19.24 -6.60
N ALA A 456 -27.89 -19.60 -6.49
CA ALA A 456 -28.85 -19.56 -7.59
C ALA A 456 -28.97 -18.15 -8.20
N GLN A 457 -29.02 -17.11 -7.36
CA GLN A 457 -29.03 -15.72 -7.84
C GLN A 457 -27.77 -15.36 -8.63
N LEU A 458 -26.59 -15.74 -8.15
CA LEU A 458 -25.33 -15.48 -8.85
C LEU A 458 -25.30 -16.20 -10.21
N LEU A 459 -25.70 -17.46 -10.26
CA LEU A 459 -25.75 -18.23 -11.51
C LEU A 459 -26.83 -17.71 -12.47
N GLY A 460 -28.03 -17.39 -11.97
CA GLY A 460 -29.13 -16.85 -12.76
C GLY A 460 -28.81 -15.49 -13.39
N SER A 461 -28.01 -14.68 -12.69
CA SER A 461 -27.55 -13.39 -13.21
C SER A 461 -26.71 -13.52 -14.49
N ILE A 462 -26.06 -14.66 -14.71
CA ILE A 462 -25.17 -14.89 -15.86
C ILE A 462 -25.97 -15.17 -17.13
N GLY A 463 -27.12 -15.84 -17.04
CA GLY A 463 -27.91 -16.14 -18.24
C GLY A 463 -29.11 -15.26 -18.50
N SER A 464 -29.22 -14.09 -17.87
CA SER A 464 -30.25 -13.11 -18.23
C SER A 464 -30.03 -12.45 -19.61
N SER A 465 -29.15 -13.00 -20.47
CA SER A 465 -29.26 -12.75 -21.92
C SER A 465 -30.63 -13.27 -22.37
N ARG A 466 -31.29 -12.57 -23.30
CA ARG A 466 -32.72 -12.72 -23.69
C ARG A 466 -33.21 -14.13 -24.07
N ASP A 467 -32.34 -15.14 -24.02
CA ASP A 467 -32.67 -16.53 -24.21
C ASP A 467 -32.16 -17.37 -23.00
N PRO A 468 -32.98 -17.53 -21.94
CA PRO A 468 -32.58 -18.08 -20.65
C PRO A 468 -32.19 -19.57 -20.66
N LEU A 469 -32.51 -20.29 -21.74
CA LEU A 469 -32.18 -21.72 -21.88
C LEU A 469 -30.93 -21.99 -22.71
N THR A 470 -30.46 -21.05 -23.54
CA THR A 470 -29.28 -21.21 -24.41
C THR A 470 -28.04 -20.50 -23.88
N SER A 471 -28.16 -19.49 -23.01
CA SER A 471 -26.99 -18.71 -22.55
C SER A 471 -26.36 -19.15 -21.21
N VAL A 472 -27.13 -19.67 -20.24
CA VAL A 472 -26.55 -20.26 -19.00
C VAL A 472 -25.91 -21.61 -19.32
N ASN A 473 -26.65 -22.46 -20.03
CA ASN A 473 -26.31 -23.88 -20.23
C ASN A 473 -25.03 -24.09 -21.04
N ASN A 474 -24.62 -23.11 -21.85
CA ASN A 474 -23.40 -23.23 -22.64
C ASN A 474 -22.14 -22.80 -21.87
N ALA A 475 -22.27 -21.94 -20.85
CA ALA A 475 -21.12 -21.37 -20.14
C ALA A 475 -20.82 -22.09 -18.83
N ILE A 476 -21.86 -22.54 -18.11
CA ILE A 476 -21.72 -23.23 -16.83
C ILE A 476 -22.47 -24.55 -16.92
N ASP A 477 -21.73 -25.64 -16.91
CA ASP A 477 -22.30 -26.96 -16.74
C ASP A 477 -22.84 -27.06 -15.31
N THR A 478 -24.15 -27.17 -15.13
CA THR A 478 -24.79 -27.45 -13.83
C THR A 478 -25.38 -28.87 -13.78
N THR A 479 -25.15 -29.66 -14.82
CA THR A 479 -25.71 -31.01 -14.99
C THR A 479 -24.74 -32.09 -14.53
N THR A 480 -23.44 -31.85 -14.69
CA THR A 480 -22.40 -32.77 -14.25
C THR A 480 -22.12 -32.59 -12.76
N CYS A 481 -22.49 -33.59 -11.98
CA CYS A 481 -22.08 -33.80 -10.59
C CYS A 481 -21.48 -35.20 -10.53
N THR A 482 -20.19 -35.32 -10.23
CA THR A 482 -19.49 -36.61 -10.24
C THR A 482 -19.82 -37.44 -9.01
N GLY A 483 -20.32 -36.79 -7.95
CA GLY A 483 -20.50 -37.42 -6.64
C GLY A 483 -19.20 -37.51 -5.85
N VAL A 484 -18.08 -37.03 -6.39
CA VAL A 484 -16.77 -36.95 -5.73
C VAL A 484 -16.47 -35.49 -5.45
N ALA A 485 -16.44 -35.11 -4.16
CA ALA A 485 -16.30 -33.72 -3.73
C ALA A 485 -15.08 -33.00 -4.34
N TYR A 486 -13.95 -33.70 -4.50
CA TYR A 486 -12.76 -33.13 -5.13
C TYR A 486 -12.98 -32.79 -6.61
N ASP A 487 -13.47 -33.73 -7.42
CA ASP A 487 -13.73 -33.48 -8.84
C ASP A 487 -14.79 -32.39 -9.04
N ASP A 488 -15.83 -32.42 -8.21
CA ASP A 488 -16.89 -31.42 -8.23
C ASP A 488 -16.39 -30.04 -7.78
N SER A 489 -15.39 -29.96 -6.91
CA SER A 489 -14.73 -28.69 -6.56
C SER A 489 -13.97 -28.09 -7.74
N LEU A 490 -13.37 -28.90 -8.61
CA LEU A 490 -12.70 -28.43 -9.83
C LEU A 490 -13.71 -27.88 -10.84
N LEU A 491 -14.90 -28.48 -10.91
CA LEU A 491 -16.01 -27.96 -11.73
C LEU A 491 -16.59 -26.66 -11.16
N ASP A 492 -16.67 -26.55 -9.84
CA ASP A 492 -17.08 -25.31 -9.17
C ASP A 492 -16.04 -24.21 -9.33
N LEU A 493 -14.74 -24.51 -9.32
CA LEU A 493 -13.70 -23.52 -9.62
C LEU A 493 -13.86 -22.92 -11.03
N LYS A 494 -14.18 -23.75 -12.03
CA LYS A 494 -14.52 -23.27 -13.40
C LYS A 494 -15.79 -22.42 -13.40
N THR A 495 -16.76 -22.79 -12.57
CA THR A 495 -18.01 -22.03 -12.41
C THR A 495 -17.74 -20.65 -11.81
N VAL A 496 -16.90 -20.58 -10.77
CA VAL A 496 -16.46 -19.33 -10.13
C VAL A 496 -15.74 -18.43 -11.12
N ASP A 497 -14.85 -18.98 -11.95
CA ASP A 497 -14.16 -18.25 -13.02
C ASP A 497 -15.14 -17.71 -14.07
N ALA A 498 -16.08 -18.54 -14.55
CA ALA A 498 -17.09 -18.11 -15.50
C ALA A 498 -18.02 -17.01 -14.94
N ILE A 499 -18.35 -17.09 -13.65
CA ILE A 499 -19.10 -16.05 -12.94
C ILE A 499 -18.31 -14.73 -13.00
N GLU A 500 -17.06 -14.74 -12.56
CA GLU A 500 -16.21 -13.56 -12.52
C GLU A 500 -16.01 -12.93 -13.91
N ALA A 501 -15.67 -13.74 -14.92
CA ALA A 501 -15.50 -13.31 -16.29
C ALA A 501 -16.76 -12.62 -16.86
N SER A 502 -17.95 -13.14 -16.55
CA SER A 502 -19.23 -12.54 -16.96
C SER A 502 -19.46 -11.15 -16.35
N TYR A 503 -19.11 -10.94 -15.09
CA TYR A 503 -19.26 -9.64 -14.42
C TYR A 503 -18.27 -8.60 -14.94
N ILE A 504 -17.01 -9.00 -15.13
CA ILE A 504 -15.97 -8.16 -15.74
C ILE A 504 -16.41 -7.74 -17.15
N ALA A 505 -16.86 -8.69 -17.98
CA ALA A 505 -17.31 -8.42 -19.35
C ALA A 505 -18.49 -7.44 -19.44
N ARG A 506 -19.36 -7.42 -18.42
CA ARG A 506 -20.52 -6.53 -18.36
C ARG A 506 -20.24 -5.17 -17.71
N ASN A 507 -19.03 -4.97 -17.17
CA ASN A 507 -18.68 -3.82 -16.34
C ASN A 507 -19.73 -3.56 -15.24
N LYS A 508 -20.25 -4.65 -14.64
CA LYS A 508 -21.25 -4.59 -13.58
C LYS A 508 -20.59 -4.96 -12.26
N ASN A 509 -20.97 -4.26 -11.21
CA ASN A 509 -20.68 -4.72 -9.86
C ASN A 509 -21.47 -6.00 -9.58
N MET A 510 -20.85 -6.91 -8.83
CA MET A 510 -21.54 -8.06 -8.27
C MET A 510 -22.73 -7.60 -7.42
N PRO A 511 -23.89 -8.26 -7.50
CA PRO A 511 -25.04 -7.91 -6.69
C PRO A 511 -24.67 -8.12 -5.22
N GLY A 512 -24.64 -7.05 -4.44
CA GLY A 512 -24.43 -7.15 -2.98
C GLY A 512 -25.60 -7.88 -2.30
N ARG A 513 -25.38 -8.30 -1.05
CA ARG A 513 -26.39 -9.07 -0.28
C ARG A 513 -27.70 -8.30 -0.02
N SER A 514 -27.67 -6.96 -0.08
CA SER A 514 -28.83 -6.12 0.26
C SER A 514 -30.07 -6.37 -0.61
N ALA A 515 -29.89 -6.72 -1.89
CA ALA A 515 -31.00 -7.09 -2.77
C ALA A 515 -31.60 -8.45 -2.37
N LEU A 516 -30.75 -9.41 -2.00
CA LEU A 516 -31.17 -10.74 -1.60
C LEU A 516 -31.85 -10.75 -0.23
N ALA A 517 -31.35 -9.96 0.73
CA ALA A 517 -31.93 -9.90 2.07
C ALA A 517 -33.43 -9.54 2.08
N LYS A 518 -33.87 -8.68 1.14
CA LYS A 518 -35.30 -8.36 0.94
C LYS A 518 -36.10 -9.52 0.35
N LEU A 519 -35.48 -10.30 -0.54
CA LEU A 519 -36.09 -11.48 -1.17
C LEU A 519 -36.17 -12.64 -0.16
N GLU A 520 -35.11 -12.88 0.62
CA GLU A 520 -35.03 -13.93 1.64
C GLU A 520 -36.21 -13.87 2.63
N GLN A 521 -36.59 -12.67 3.06
CA GLN A 521 -37.72 -12.48 4.00
C GLN A 521 -39.09 -12.86 3.40
N ARG A 522 -39.20 -12.91 2.07
CA ARG A 522 -40.45 -13.15 1.34
C ARG A 522 -40.53 -14.53 0.70
N ILE A 523 -39.40 -15.22 0.56
CA ILE A 523 -39.34 -16.56 -0.02
C ILE A 523 -39.83 -17.57 1.01
N ASN A 524 -40.78 -18.43 0.61
CA ASN A 524 -41.25 -19.49 1.47
C ASN A 524 -40.16 -20.57 1.58
N ARG A 525 -39.62 -20.73 2.80
CA ARG A 525 -38.63 -21.75 3.15
C ARG A 525 -38.96 -23.14 2.62
N ARG A 526 -40.22 -23.56 2.70
CA ARG A 526 -40.64 -24.92 2.29
C ARG A 526 -40.45 -25.17 0.80
N GLU A 527 -40.66 -24.15 -0.04
CA GLU A 527 -40.47 -24.27 -1.49
C GLU A 527 -38.99 -24.42 -1.86
N VAL A 528 -38.09 -23.73 -1.13
CA VAL A 528 -36.65 -23.88 -1.37
C VAL A 528 -36.17 -25.26 -0.94
N LEU A 529 -36.68 -25.80 0.16
CA LEU A 529 -36.39 -27.17 0.57
C LEU A 529 -36.91 -28.20 -0.43
N GLU A 530 -38.07 -27.96 -1.05
CA GLU A 530 -38.58 -28.80 -2.14
C GLU A 530 -37.67 -28.74 -3.38
N ALA A 531 -37.11 -27.57 -3.70
CA ALA A 531 -36.11 -27.43 -4.75
C ALA A 531 -34.80 -28.16 -4.41
N LEU A 532 -34.31 -28.04 -3.17
CA LEU A 532 -33.11 -28.76 -2.69
C LEU A 532 -33.28 -30.28 -2.62
N ASN A 533 -34.52 -30.78 -2.63
CA ASN A 533 -34.82 -32.20 -2.64
C ASN A 533 -35.00 -32.78 -4.05
N GLN A 534 -34.79 -31.98 -5.10
CA GLN A 534 -34.75 -32.50 -6.47
C GLN A 534 -33.60 -33.51 -6.66
N PRO A 535 -33.73 -34.45 -7.60
CA PRO A 535 -32.73 -35.50 -7.81
C PRO A 535 -31.41 -34.99 -8.42
N ASN A 536 -31.42 -33.81 -9.05
CA ASN A 536 -30.24 -33.21 -9.66
C ASN A 536 -30.17 -31.69 -9.44
N ILE A 537 -28.96 -31.14 -9.55
CA ILE A 537 -28.65 -29.73 -9.29
C ILE A 537 -29.38 -28.81 -10.30
N ALA A 538 -29.47 -29.22 -11.56
CA ALA A 538 -30.08 -28.41 -12.61
C ALA A 538 -31.56 -28.13 -12.33
N ASP A 539 -32.34 -29.15 -11.97
CA ASP A 539 -33.75 -29.01 -11.61
C ASP A 539 -33.94 -28.16 -10.34
N ALA A 540 -33.06 -28.35 -9.35
CA ALA A 540 -33.05 -27.54 -8.13
C ALA A 540 -32.83 -26.04 -8.45
N LEU A 541 -31.85 -25.73 -9.30
CA LEU A 541 -31.57 -24.37 -9.76
C LEU A 541 -32.72 -23.76 -10.56
N ILE A 542 -33.34 -24.54 -11.47
CA ILE A 542 -34.49 -24.07 -12.27
C ILE A 542 -35.66 -23.68 -11.34
N LEU A 543 -35.98 -24.53 -10.36
CA LEU A 543 -37.05 -24.24 -9.40
C LEU A 543 -36.71 -23.04 -8.53
N SER A 544 -35.48 -22.94 -8.01
CA SER A 544 -35.07 -21.79 -7.21
C SER A 544 -35.06 -20.48 -7.99
N ASN A 545 -34.63 -20.47 -9.25
CA ASN A 545 -34.71 -19.28 -10.09
C ASN A 545 -36.17 -18.86 -10.33
N ARG A 546 -37.09 -19.80 -10.56
CA ARG A 546 -38.53 -19.49 -10.65
C ARG A 546 -39.09 -18.88 -9.36
N ILE A 547 -38.66 -19.39 -8.21
CA ILE A 547 -39.05 -18.84 -6.90
C ILE A 547 -38.53 -17.40 -6.76
N ILE A 548 -37.25 -17.15 -7.09
CA ILE A 548 -36.62 -15.83 -7.05
C ILE A 548 -37.35 -14.86 -7.99
N ASP A 549 -37.57 -15.24 -9.24
CA ASP A 549 -38.23 -14.40 -10.25
C ASP A 549 -39.66 -14.03 -9.85
N ARG A 550 -40.41 -15.00 -9.30
CA ARG A 550 -41.78 -14.77 -8.81
C ARG A 550 -41.78 -13.75 -7.67
N VAL A 551 -40.87 -13.88 -6.70
CA VAL A 551 -40.80 -12.95 -5.56
C VAL A 551 -40.29 -11.57 -5.98
N ALA A 552 -39.32 -11.51 -6.90
CA ALA A 552 -38.82 -10.27 -7.46
C ALA A 552 -39.91 -9.54 -8.27
N GLY A 553 -40.67 -10.24 -9.11
CA GLY A 553 -41.79 -9.67 -9.86
C GLY A 553 -42.90 -9.11 -8.94
N LEU A 554 -43.21 -9.81 -7.85
CA LEU A 554 -44.13 -9.32 -6.82
C LEU A 554 -43.58 -8.11 -6.06
N GLN A 555 -42.27 -7.92 -5.97
CA GLN A 555 -41.69 -6.72 -5.38
C GLN A 555 -41.84 -5.52 -6.32
N ILE A 556 -41.52 -5.69 -7.60
CA ILE A 556 -41.66 -4.64 -8.60
C ILE A 556 -43.12 -4.20 -8.70
N ALA A 557 -44.08 -5.14 -8.74
CA ALA A 557 -45.51 -4.81 -8.77
C ALA A 557 -45.99 -4.04 -7.53
N VAL A 558 -45.41 -4.29 -6.34
CA VAL A 558 -45.74 -3.56 -5.12
C VAL A 558 -45.10 -2.16 -5.11
N GLU A 559 -43.88 -2.03 -5.62
CA GLU A 559 -43.18 -0.74 -5.73
C GLU A 559 -43.81 0.17 -6.82
N GLU A 560 -44.24 -0.41 -7.94
CA GLU A 560 -44.91 0.29 -9.05
C GLU A 560 -46.41 0.56 -8.76
N GLY A 561 -47.07 -0.36 -8.05
CA GLY A 561 -48.47 -0.25 -7.63
C GLY A 561 -48.70 0.68 -6.43
N GLY A 562 -47.67 1.40 -5.97
CA GLY A 562 -47.73 2.38 -4.87
C GLY A 562 -48.46 3.70 -5.20
N LEU A 563 -49.25 3.75 -6.27
CA LEU A 563 -50.25 4.80 -6.53
C LEU A 563 -51.61 4.29 -6.02
N ASP A 564 -52.22 5.02 -5.09
CA ASP A 564 -53.53 4.79 -4.43
C ASP A 564 -53.60 3.81 -3.23
N ARG A 565 -52.83 4.11 -2.17
CA ARG A 565 -53.29 3.86 -0.77
C ARG A 565 -53.91 5.11 -0.14
N GLY A 566 -54.55 5.96 -0.94
CA GLY A 566 -55.15 7.24 -0.54
C GLY A 566 -56.67 7.30 -0.64
N GLY A 567 -57.38 6.17 -0.66
CA GLY A 567 -58.83 6.16 -0.77
C GLY A 567 -59.45 4.86 -0.30
N LEU A 568 -59.56 4.68 1.02
CA LEU A 568 -60.64 3.96 1.70
C LEU A 568 -60.66 4.38 3.17
#